data_AF-A0A3M7Q149-F1
#
_entry.id   AF-A0A3M7Q149-F1
#
_cell.length_a   1.000
_cell.length_b   1.000
_cell.length_c   1.000
_cell.angle_alpha   90.00
_cell.angle_beta   90.00
_cell.angle_gamma   90.00
#
_symmetry.space_group_name_H-M   'P 1'
#
loop_
_entity.id
_entity.type
_entity.pdbx_description
1 polymer ?
#
loop_
_entity_poly.entity_id
_entity_poly.type
_entity_poly.pdbx_seq_one_letter_code
_entity_poly.pdbx_strand_id
1 'polypeptide(L)'
;MVIQLANGVTTGVEYEKDDKGYIIVETNYRIYAYTDSNLKISLLALFSDLMFRFPNMVVASITRESVREAFKMGITGQQIVNFLRSNAHPQISSRKPVLPETVSDQVHFWYNERNRLKFFEGVFYGQFNSDDDFLSLKNYARDIDALIWFNDSKRLMSEVCFNTNFLFIWLQIWHKRKQQSH
;
A
#
# COMPACT_ATOMS: atom_id res chain seq x y z
N MET A 1 -24.93 -0.49 55.15
CA MET A 1 -25.73 -1.54 54.48
C MET A 1 -25.06 -1.86 53.15
N VAL A 2 -24.52 -3.08 53.04
CA VAL A 2 -24.32 -3.95 51.83
C VAL A 2 -24.08 -3.24 50.47
N ILE A 3 -22.87 -3.19 49.89
CA ILE A 3 -22.05 -4.22 49.17
C ILE A 3 -22.62 -4.57 47.77
N GLN A 4 -22.09 -3.96 46.68
CA GLN A 4 -21.23 -4.57 45.60
C GLN A 4 -22.03 -5.15 44.40
N LEU A 5 -21.64 -5.18 43.10
CA LEU A 5 -20.41 -4.93 42.32
C LEU A 5 -20.78 -4.91 40.81
N ALA A 6 -20.07 -4.16 39.97
CA ALA A 6 -19.48 -4.66 38.70
C ALA A 6 -18.61 -3.59 38.03
N ASN A 7 -17.33 -3.93 37.90
CA ASN A 7 -16.25 -3.14 37.33
C ASN A 7 -16.44 -2.87 35.84
N GLY A 8 -16.20 -1.61 35.46
CA GLY A 8 -15.92 -1.19 34.10
C GLY A 8 -15.13 0.12 34.19
N VAL A 9 -13.89 0.05 34.67
CA VAL A 9 -12.95 1.16 34.57
C VAL A 9 -12.70 1.38 33.09
N THR A 10 -13.49 2.25 32.47
CA THR A 10 -13.07 2.93 31.26
C THR A 10 -11.97 3.87 31.71
N THR A 11 -10.73 3.40 31.70
CA THR A 11 -9.56 4.27 31.59
C THR A 11 -9.68 4.96 30.24
N GLY A 12 -10.55 5.98 30.17
CA GLY A 12 -10.45 7.00 29.15
C GLY A 12 -9.07 7.60 29.36
N VAL A 13 -8.15 7.26 28.46
CA VAL A 13 -6.93 8.03 28.32
C VAL A 13 -7.42 9.40 27.85
N GLU A 14 -7.64 10.31 28.79
CA GLU A 14 -7.85 11.71 28.50
C GLU A 14 -6.59 12.16 27.77
N TYR A 15 -6.68 12.28 26.45
CA TYR A 15 -5.66 12.96 25.67
C TYR A 15 -5.69 14.41 26.15
N GLU A 16 -4.77 14.78 27.04
CA GLU A 16 -4.48 16.19 27.26
C GLU A 16 -4.19 16.81 25.89
N LYS A 17 -5.16 17.58 25.40
CA LYS A 17 -4.96 18.48 24.26
C LYS A 17 -4.02 19.57 24.74
N ASP A 18 -2.75 19.25 24.76
CA ASP A 18 -1.70 20.25 24.66
C ASP A 18 -1.86 20.89 23.27
N ASP A 19 -2.65 21.96 23.24
CA ASP A 19 -3.25 22.61 22.05
C ASP A 19 -2.20 23.28 21.14
N LYS A 20 -0.92 23.10 21.45
CA LYS A 20 0.22 23.59 20.69
C LYS A 20 0.84 22.43 19.93
N GLY A 21 0.76 22.48 18.61
CA GLY A 21 1.51 21.55 17.76
C GLY A 21 3.01 21.61 18.09
N TYR A 22 3.69 20.48 17.94
CA TYR A 22 5.05 20.27 18.43
C TYR A 22 6.01 19.73 17.36
N ILE A 23 5.51 19.50 16.14
CA ILE A 23 6.25 18.85 15.06
C ILE A 23 6.70 19.87 14.02
N ILE A 24 7.95 19.78 13.59
CA ILE A 24 8.49 20.47 12.41
C ILE A 24 9.09 19.41 11.48
N VAL A 25 8.80 19.52 10.19
CA VAL A 25 9.28 18.58 9.17
C VAL A 25 10.04 19.33 8.09
N GLU A 26 11.23 18.84 7.74
CA GLU A 26 12.10 19.41 6.70
C GLU A 26 12.00 18.64 5.37
N THR A 27 12.53 19.25 4.29
CA THR A 27 12.58 18.66 2.94
C THR A 27 13.50 17.44 2.84
N ASN A 28 14.40 17.25 3.80
CA ASN A 28 15.30 16.10 3.92
C ASN A 28 14.69 14.93 4.72
N TYR A 29 13.38 14.95 4.95
CA TYR A 29 12.62 13.92 5.68
C TYR A 29 12.90 13.83 7.18
N ARG A 30 13.63 14.81 7.76
CA ARG A 30 13.81 14.90 9.21
C ARG A 30 12.60 15.52 9.88
N ILE A 31 12.24 14.93 11.01
CA ILE A 31 11.22 15.40 11.93
C ILE A 31 11.92 15.90 13.20
N TYR A 32 11.58 17.12 13.59
CA TYR A 32 11.95 17.71 14.87
C TYR A 32 10.69 17.84 15.72
N ALA A 33 10.62 17.08 16.81
CA ALA A 33 9.48 17.05 17.71
C ALA A 33 9.86 17.65 19.06
N TYR A 34 9.29 18.79 19.41
CA TYR A 34 9.51 19.50 20.68
C TYR A 34 8.56 18.97 21.74
N THR A 35 8.86 17.80 22.29
CA THR A 35 8.07 17.16 23.34
C THR A 35 8.94 16.24 24.18
N ASP A 36 8.61 16.14 25.46
CA ASP A 36 9.13 15.18 26.43
C ASP A 36 8.18 13.98 26.64
N SER A 37 6.93 14.10 26.17
CA SER A 37 5.88 13.09 26.31
C SER A 37 6.25 11.80 25.57
N ASN A 38 6.43 10.73 26.35
CA ASN A 38 6.69 9.40 25.82
C ASN A 38 5.60 8.94 24.84
N LEU A 39 4.33 9.28 25.10
CA LEU A 39 3.23 8.91 24.22
C LEU A 39 3.39 9.55 22.82
N LYS A 40 3.63 10.86 22.76
CA LYS A 40 3.85 11.59 21.50
C LYS A 40 5.06 11.05 20.74
N ILE A 41 6.12 10.67 21.45
CA ILE A 41 7.33 10.08 20.88
C ILE A 41 7.06 8.66 20.34
N SER A 42 6.32 7.83 21.08
CA SER A 42 5.93 6.49 20.63
C SER A 42 5.04 6.52 19.40
N LEU A 43 4.13 7.50 19.29
CA LEU A 43 3.31 7.69 18.08
C LEU A 43 4.16 8.04 16.85
N LEU A 44 5.18 8.89 17.01
CA LEU A 44 6.15 9.19 15.95
C LEU A 44 6.93 7.94 15.54
N ALA A 45 7.34 7.11 16.50
CA ALA A 45 8.09 5.88 16.25
C ALA A 45 7.30 4.82 15.45
N LEU A 46 5.98 4.94 15.33
CA LEU A 46 5.17 4.03 14.51
C LEU A 46 5.51 4.10 13.02
N PHE A 47 6.02 5.23 12.54
CA PHE A 47 6.25 5.48 11.12
C PHE A 47 7.55 6.21 10.79
N SER A 48 8.43 6.41 11.78
CA SER A 48 9.72 7.08 11.61
C SER A 48 10.79 6.42 12.47
N ASP A 49 12.04 6.55 12.03
CA ASP A 49 13.20 6.08 12.77
C ASP A 49 13.66 7.18 13.75
N LEU A 50 13.63 6.90 15.06
CA LEU A 50 14.13 7.84 16.06
C LEU A 50 15.66 7.89 16.02
N MET A 51 16.22 9.06 15.75
CA MET A 51 17.68 9.25 15.63
C MET A 51 18.30 9.70 16.95
N PHE A 52 17.78 10.79 17.51
CA PHE A 52 18.32 11.42 18.71
C PHE A 52 17.20 11.82 19.65
N ARG A 53 17.43 11.60 20.95
CA ARG A 53 16.53 12.02 22.01
C ARG A 53 17.27 12.96 22.95
N PHE A 54 16.79 14.19 23.02
CA PHE A 54 17.18 15.22 23.98
C PHE A 54 16.08 15.37 25.04
N PRO A 55 16.34 16.08 26.16
CA PRO A 55 15.35 16.23 27.23
C PRO A 55 13.98 16.77 26.77
N ASN A 56 13.96 17.75 25.85
CA ASN A 56 12.73 18.41 25.38
C ASN A 56 12.55 18.35 23.86
N MET A 57 13.31 17.48 23.18
CA MET A 57 13.26 17.38 21.72
C MET A 57 13.67 15.99 21.26
N VAL A 58 12.97 15.48 20.25
CA VAL A 58 13.36 14.27 19.54
C VAL A 58 13.57 14.60 18.08
N VAL A 59 14.64 14.03 17.52
CA VAL A 59 14.91 14.05 16.08
C VAL A 59 14.61 12.66 15.54
N ALA A 60 13.74 12.59 14.56
CA ALA A 60 13.40 11.37 13.84
C ALA A 60 13.59 11.57 12.33
N SER A 61 13.64 10.48 11.57
CA SER A 61 13.71 10.51 10.11
C SER A 61 12.64 9.62 9.52
N ILE A 62 11.97 10.10 8.48
CA ILE A 62 11.06 9.29 7.67
C ILE A 62 11.90 8.60 6.59
N THR A 63 11.87 7.27 6.59
CA THR A 63 12.57 6.41 5.62
C THR A 63 11.56 5.52 4.91
N ARG A 64 11.94 4.94 3.77
CA ARG A 64 11.07 3.98 3.06
C ARG A 64 10.76 2.77 3.95
N GLU A 65 11.75 2.31 4.69
CA GLU A 65 11.67 1.15 5.56
C GLU A 65 10.73 1.41 6.75
N SER A 66 10.90 2.54 7.45
CA SER A 66 10.05 2.89 8.61
C SER A 66 8.57 3.05 8.22
N VAL A 67 8.26 3.75 7.13
CA VAL A 67 6.86 3.86 6.67
C VAL A 67 6.31 2.52 6.18
N ARG A 68 7.15 1.67 5.58
CA ARG A 68 6.71 0.34 5.11
C ARG A 68 6.31 -0.56 6.29
N GLU A 69 7.05 -0.52 7.39
CA GLU A 69 6.66 -1.23 8.61
C GLU A 69 5.34 -0.67 9.17
N ALA A 70 5.15 0.65 9.19
CA ALA A 70 3.89 1.28 9.57
C ALA A 70 2.72 0.79 8.69
N PHE A 71 2.95 0.68 7.38
CA PHE A 71 1.93 0.20 6.44
C PHE A 71 1.54 -1.25 6.70
N LYS A 72 2.48 -2.12 7.09
CA LYS A 72 2.17 -3.50 7.48
C LYS A 72 1.26 -3.55 8.70
N MET A 73 1.38 -2.59 9.61
CA MET A 73 0.51 -2.43 10.79
C MET A 73 -0.85 -1.81 10.45
N GLY A 74 -1.13 -1.52 9.18
CA GLY A 74 -2.41 -0.98 8.72
C GLY A 74 -2.50 0.55 8.73
N ILE A 75 -1.40 1.26 9.02
CA ILE A 75 -1.36 2.72 8.94
C ILE A 75 -1.31 3.13 7.47
N THR A 76 -2.11 4.10 7.05
CA THR A 76 -2.13 4.60 5.67
C THR A 76 -1.20 5.81 5.49
N GLY A 77 -0.71 6.03 4.26
CA GLY A 77 0.09 7.23 3.95
C GLY A 77 -0.65 8.53 4.28
N GLN A 78 -1.96 8.58 4.02
CA GLN A 78 -2.79 9.73 4.35
C GLN A 78 -2.89 9.98 5.86
N GLN A 79 -2.98 8.93 6.68
CA GLN A 79 -2.99 9.06 8.14
C GLN A 79 -1.67 9.63 8.67
N ILE A 80 -0.53 9.19 8.14
CA ILE A 80 0.78 9.74 8.51
C ILE A 80 0.85 11.23 8.18
N VAL A 81 0.48 11.61 6.96
CA VAL A 81 0.51 13.00 6.51
C VAL A 81 -0.46 13.87 7.34
N ASN A 82 -1.65 13.36 7.65
CA ASN A 82 -2.61 14.07 8.49
C ASN A 82 -2.11 14.22 9.92
N PHE A 83 -1.48 13.18 10.50
CA PHE A 83 -0.88 13.26 11.82
C PHE A 83 0.19 14.35 11.89
N LEU A 84 1.09 14.40 10.91
CA LEU A 84 2.15 15.41 10.84
C LEU A 84 1.58 16.83 10.67
N ARG A 85 0.51 17.00 9.86
CA ARG A 85 -0.16 18.31 9.68
C ARG A 85 -0.88 18.77 10.95
N SER A 86 -1.66 17.90 11.58
CA SER A 86 -2.48 18.24 12.76
C SER A 86 -1.63 18.55 13.99
N ASN A 87 -0.42 18.00 14.08
CA ASN A 87 0.51 18.23 15.18
C ASN A 87 1.65 19.20 14.79
N ALA A 88 1.55 19.87 13.64
CA ALA A 88 2.57 20.82 13.19
C ALA A 88 2.66 22.01 14.13
N HIS A 89 3.88 22.45 14.42
CA HIS A 89 4.14 23.62 15.26
C HIS A 89 3.35 24.85 14.75
N PRO A 90 2.73 25.69 15.62
CA PRO A 90 1.84 26.77 15.20
C PRO A 90 2.42 27.71 14.13
N GLN A 91 3.72 27.99 14.20
CA GLN A 91 4.43 28.84 13.23
C GLN A 91 4.60 28.19 11.84
N ILE A 92 4.52 26.86 11.78
CA ILE A 92 4.51 26.08 10.54
C ILE A 92 3.06 25.85 10.09
N SER A 93 2.13 25.62 11.02
CA SER A 93 0.71 25.43 10.71
C SER A 93 0.07 26.65 10.04
N SER A 94 0.61 27.86 10.25
CA SER A 94 0.17 29.08 9.55
C SER A 94 0.67 29.18 8.11
N ARG A 95 1.67 28.38 7.72
CA ARG A 95 2.23 28.35 6.36
C ARG A 95 1.39 27.46 5.46
N LYS A 96 1.34 27.81 4.18
CA LYS A 96 0.77 26.97 3.12
C LYS A 96 1.87 26.69 2.07
N PRO A 97 2.23 25.41 1.83
CA PRO A 97 1.75 24.20 2.52
C PRO A 97 2.36 24.04 3.93
N VAL A 98 1.61 23.39 4.84
CA VAL A 98 2.05 23.15 6.24
C VAL A 98 3.24 22.19 6.30
N LEU A 99 3.24 21.17 5.43
CA LEU A 99 4.36 20.26 5.25
C LEU A 99 5.00 20.52 3.90
N PRO A 100 6.32 20.28 3.74
CA PRO A 100 6.93 20.27 2.42
C PRO A 100 6.23 19.26 1.51
N GLU A 101 5.89 19.67 0.29
CA GLU A 101 5.18 18.82 -0.68
C GLU A 101 5.96 17.55 -0.98
N THR A 102 7.29 17.66 -1.07
CA THR A 102 8.19 16.52 -1.27
C THR A 102 7.99 15.41 -0.24
N VAL A 103 7.75 15.76 1.03
CA VAL A 103 7.54 14.77 2.09
C VAL A 103 6.17 14.13 1.97
N SER A 104 5.11 14.93 1.74
CA SER A 104 3.78 14.36 1.57
C SER A 104 3.73 13.44 0.35
N ASP A 105 4.30 13.86 -0.78
CA ASP A 105 4.27 13.10 -2.01
C ASP A 105 5.07 11.80 -1.87
N GLN A 106 6.26 11.87 -1.26
CA GLN A 106 7.10 10.70 -1.05
C GLN A 106 6.42 9.63 -0.18
N VAL A 107 5.71 10.02 0.87
CA VAL A 107 4.93 9.09 1.71
C VAL A 107 3.81 8.43 0.90
N HIS A 108 3.11 9.18 0.05
CA HIS A 108 2.08 8.61 -0.83
C HIS A 108 2.67 7.68 -1.90
N PHE A 109 3.82 8.03 -2.48
CA PHE A 109 4.51 7.15 -3.42
C PHE A 109 4.92 5.84 -2.77
N TRP A 110 5.51 5.87 -1.58
CA TRP A 110 5.87 4.65 -0.84
C TRP A 110 4.65 3.80 -0.49
N TYR A 111 3.52 4.43 -0.13
CA TYR A 111 2.26 3.70 0.11
C TYR A 111 1.75 3.00 -1.15
N ASN A 112 1.73 3.71 -2.28
CA ASN A 112 1.27 3.16 -3.56
C ASN A 112 2.21 2.10 -4.13
N GLU A 113 3.50 2.18 -3.83
CA GLU A 113 4.49 1.19 -4.25
C GLU A 113 4.17 -0.23 -3.71
N ARG A 114 3.64 -0.32 -2.48
CA ARG A 114 3.13 -1.60 -1.91
C ARG A 114 2.04 -2.22 -2.78
N ASN A 115 1.20 -1.38 -3.40
CA ASN A 115 0.02 -1.82 -4.14
C ASN A 115 0.31 -2.12 -5.63
N ARG A 116 1.58 -2.13 -6.05
CA ARG A 116 1.93 -2.32 -7.47
C ARG A 116 1.88 -3.78 -7.93
N LEU A 117 2.06 -4.74 -7.04
CA LEU A 117 2.03 -6.16 -7.40
C LEU A 117 0.61 -6.68 -7.32
N LYS A 118 -0.02 -6.85 -8.48
CA LYS A 118 -1.26 -7.61 -8.62
C LYS A 118 -0.89 -9.03 -9.02
N PHE A 119 -1.15 -9.99 -8.13
CA PHE A 119 -0.99 -11.40 -8.44
C PHE A 119 -2.29 -11.90 -9.08
N PHE A 120 -2.16 -12.58 -10.22
CA PHE A 120 -3.27 -13.23 -10.89
C PHE A 120 -2.97 -14.73 -10.94
N GLU A 121 -3.88 -15.54 -10.44
CA GLU A 121 -3.83 -16.99 -10.67
C GLU A 121 -4.26 -17.25 -12.12
N GLY A 122 -3.40 -17.91 -12.88
CA GLY A 122 -3.60 -18.04 -14.31
C GLY A 122 -2.74 -19.12 -14.94
N VAL A 123 -3.05 -19.40 -16.20
CA VAL A 123 -2.34 -20.37 -17.01
C VAL A 123 -1.45 -19.61 -17.98
N PHE A 124 -0.20 -20.03 -18.07
CA PHE A 124 0.73 -19.51 -19.06
C PHE A 124 0.82 -20.48 -20.24
N TYR A 125 0.44 -20.01 -21.42
CA TYR A 125 0.53 -20.76 -22.66
C TYR A 125 1.74 -20.30 -23.48
N GLY A 126 2.48 -21.27 -24.01
CA GLY A 126 3.60 -21.04 -24.92
C GLY A 126 3.76 -22.21 -25.89
N GLN A 127 4.79 -22.14 -26.74
CA GLN A 127 5.10 -23.17 -27.76
C GLN A 127 3.95 -23.43 -28.74
N PHE A 128 3.30 -22.37 -29.22
CA PHE A 128 2.30 -22.52 -30.28
C PHE A 128 2.92 -23.04 -31.58
N ASN A 129 2.24 -23.99 -32.20
CA ASN A 129 2.69 -24.64 -33.44
C ASN A 129 2.58 -23.73 -34.67
N SER A 130 1.64 -22.77 -34.65
CA SER A 130 1.39 -21.82 -35.73
C SER A 130 1.02 -20.45 -35.16
N ASP A 131 1.27 -19.40 -35.95
CA ASP A 131 0.86 -18.03 -35.63
C ASP A 131 -0.68 -17.89 -35.65
N ASP A 132 -1.37 -18.64 -36.52
CA ASP A 132 -2.84 -18.64 -36.62
C ASP A 132 -3.52 -19.23 -35.38
N ASP A 133 -2.94 -20.30 -34.81
CA ASP A 133 -3.42 -20.92 -33.57
C ASP A 133 -3.29 -19.96 -32.40
N PHE A 134 -2.14 -19.28 -32.31
CA PHE A 134 -1.87 -18.27 -31.29
C PHE A 134 -2.83 -17.07 -31.42
N LEU A 135 -3.02 -16.54 -32.63
CA LEU A 135 -3.94 -15.42 -32.88
C LEU A 135 -5.39 -15.78 -32.55
N SER A 136 -5.83 -16.97 -32.95
CA SER A 136 -7.18 -17.47 -32.68
C SER A 136 -7.47 -17.55 -31.18
N LEU A 137 -6.56 -18.15 -30.41
CA LEU A 137 -6.71 -18.28 -28.97
C LEU A 137 -6.60 -16.91 -28.27
N LYS A 138 -5.67 -16.05 -28.68
CA LYS A 138 -5.50 -14.70 -28.13
C LYS A 138 -6.76 -13.85 -28.31
N ASN A 139 -7.37 -13.89 -29.50
CA ASN A 139 -8.59 -13.14 -29.79
C ASN A 139 -9.76 -13.68 -28.95
N TYR A 140 -9.92 -15.00 -28.87
CA TYR A 140 -10.93 -15.60 -28.02
C TYR A 140 -10.77 -15.21 -26.54
N ALA A 141 -9.55 -15.31 -26.01
CA ALA A 141 -9.23 -14.93 -24.62
C ALA A 141 -9.49 -13.45 -24.34
N ARG A 142 -9.28 -12.57 -25.34
CA ARG A 142 -9.61 -11.14 -25.27
C ARG A 142 -11.13 -10.92 -25.27
N ASP A 143 -11.87 -11.66 -26.08
CA ASP A 143 -13.33 -11.51 -26.20
C ASP A 143 -14.05 -11.91 -24.89
N ILE A 144 -13.51 -12.88 -24.16
CA ILE A 144 -14.03 -13.31 -22.85
C ILE A 144 -13.42 -12.56 -21.66
N ASP A 145 -12.61 -11.53 -21.92
CA ASP A 145 -11.87 -10.72 -20.91
C ASP A 145 -11.02 -11.55 -19.93
N ALA A 146 -10.52 -12.70 -20.39
CA ALA A 146 -9.66 -13.58 -19.60
C ALA A 146 -8.16 -13.34 -19.85
N LEU A 147 -7.81 -12.58 -20.90
CA LEU A 147 -6.42 -12.33 -21.29
C LEU A 147 -5.71 -11.35 -20.34
N ILE A 148 -4.72 -11.83 -19.58
CA ILE A 148 -3.93 -11.01 -18.64
C ILE A 148 -2.78 -10.32 -19.37
N TRP A 149 -2.04 -11.08 -20.18
CA TRP A 149 -0.82 -10.63 -20.82
C TRP A 149 -0.53 -11.47 -22.06
N PHE A 150 0.16 -10.88 -23.04
CA PHE A 150 0.61 -11.59 -24.23
C PHE A 150 1.90 -11.00 -24.80
N ASN A 151 2.60 -11.79 -25.61
CA ASN A 151 3.74 -11.39 -26.42
C ASN A 151 3.66 -12.06 -27.78
N ASP A 152 3.43 -11.25 -28.83
CA ASP A 152 3.26 -11.73 -30.19
C ASP A 152 4.55 -12.32 -30.77
N SER A 153 5.71 -11.69 -30.53
CA SER A 153 6.99 -12.12 -31.10
C SER A 153 7.45 -13.48 -30.57
N LYS A 154 7.08 -13.83 -29.33
CA LYS A 154 7.44 -15.10 -28.70
C LYS A 154 6.28 -16.11 -28.67
N ARG A 155 5.10 -15.72 -29.16
CA ARG A 155 3.85 -16.48 -29.02
C ARG A 155 3.63 -16.95 -27.59
N LEU A 156 3.55 -16.00 -26.67
CA LEU A 156 3.29 -16.28 -25.25
C LEU A 156 2.01 -15.56 -24.86
N MET A 157 1.18 -16.20 -24.04
CA MET A 157 0.01 -15.55 -23.45
C MET A 157 -0.28 -16.12 -22.07
N SER A 158 -0.92 -15.32 -21.22
CA SER A 158 -1.44 -15.77 -19.94
C SER A 158 -2.90 -15.39 -19.75
N GLU A 159 -3.69 -16.33 -19.24
CA GLU A 159 -5.13 -16.20 -19.03
C GLU A 159 -5.50 -16.38 -17.56
N VAL A 160 -6.54 -15.69 -17.07
CA VAL A 160 -7.02 -15.84 -15.68
C VAL A 160 -7.74 -17.17 -15.49
N CYS A 161 -7.45 -17.86 -14.40
CA CYS A 161 -8.14 -19.09 -14.01
C CYS A 161 -9.51 -18.78 -13.35
N PHE A 162 -10.47 -18.19 -14.07
CA PHE A 162 -11.83 -17.97 -13.53
C PHE A 162 -12.73 -19.17 -13.82
N ASN A 163 -12.66 -20.22 -12.99
CA ASN A 163 -13.68 -21.28 -12.88
C ASN A 163 -14.21 -21.88 -14.23
N THR A 164 -13.42 -21.80 -15.29
CA THR A 164 -13.70 -22.37 -16.60
C THR A 164 -13.03 -23.73 -16.65
N ASN A 165 -13.83 -24.78 -16.80
CA ASN A 165 -13.35 -26.13 -17.07
C ASN A 165 -12.24 -26.07 -18.13
N PHE A 166 -11.00 -26.34 -17.72
CA PHE A 166 -9.81 -26.43 -18.58
C PHE A 166 -10.07 -27.31 -19.81
N LEU A 167 -10.94 -28.30 -19.64
CA LEU A 167 -11.48 -29.18 -20.66
C LEU A 167 -12.20 -28.46 -21.80
N PHE A 168 -12.88 -27.33 -21.58
CA PHE A 168 -13.70 -26.66 -22.61
C PHE A 168 -12.84 -25.92 -23.65
N ILE A 169 -11.80 -25.20 -23.22
CA ILE A 169 -10.85 -24.55 -24.13
C ILE A 169 -10.05 -25.61 -24.88
N TRP A 170 -9.60 -26.67 -24.19
CA TRP A 170 -8.89 -27.79 -24.81
C TRP A 170 -9.78 -28.60 -25.78
N LEU A 171 -11.07 -28.79 -25.46
CA LEU A 171 -12.07 -29.43 -26.34
C LEU A 171 -12.32 -28.61 -27.60
N GLN A 172 -12.44 -27.29 -27.51
CA GLN A 172 -12.62 -26.42 -28.69
C GLN A 172 -11.38 -26.43 -29.60
N ILE A 173 -10.18 -26.42 -29.01
CA ILE A 173 -8.91 -26.58 -29.73
C ILE A 173 -8.84 -27.98 -30.40
N TRP A 174 -9.26 -29.03 -29.69
CA TRP A 174 -9.30 -30.39 -30.25
C TRP A 174 -10.37 -30.55 -31.34
N HIS A 175 -11.53 -29.91 -31.20
CA HIS A 175 -12.60 -29.94 -32.20
C HIS A 175 -12.20 -29.25 -33.50
N LYS A 176 -11.49 -28.11 -33.42
CA LYS A 176 -10.88 -27.46 -34.59
C LYS A 176 -9.85 -28.35 -35.28
N ARG A 177 -9.00 -29.06 -34.52
CA ARG A 177 -8.03 -30.02 -35.09
C ARG A 177 -8.70 -31.17 -35.85
N LYS A 178 -9.86 -31.63 -35.41
CA LYS A 178 -10.58 -32.74 -36.08
C LYS A 178 -11.21 -32.33 -37.41
N GLN A 179 -11.55 -31.05 -37.59
CA GLN A 179 -12.16 -30.54 -38.83
C GLN A 179 -11.14 -30.20 -39.93
N GLN A 180 -9.86 -30.03 -39.60
CA GLN A 180 -8.78 -29.78 -40.58
C GLN A 180 -8.08 -31.06 -41.08
N SER A 181 -8.48 -32.25 -40.60
CA SER A 181 -7.91 -33.55 -40.97
C SER A 181 -8.71 -34.29 -42.06
N HIS A 182 -9.66 -33.63 -42.72
CA HIS A 182 -10.41 -34.14 -43.88
C HIS A 182 -10.40 -33.13 -45.02
#